data_AF-A0A963RFC6-F1
#
_entry.id   AF-A0A963RFC6-F1
#
_cell.length_a   1.000
_cell.length_b   1.000
_cell.length_c   1.000
_cell.angle_alpha   90.00
_cell.angle_beta   90.00
_cell.angle_gamma   90.00
#
_symmetry.space_group_name_H-M   'P 1'
#
loop_
_entity.id
_entity.type
_entity.pdbx_description
1 polymer ?
#
loop_
_entity_poly.entity_id
_entity_poly.type
_entity_poly.pdbx_seq_one_letter_code
_entity_poly.pdbx_strand_id
1 'polypeptide(L)'
;MTERSEASPRVLEAIVDRWSPRSFDEGAVPQEDLDVIFEAAGWAPSAFNLQPWRFLYAHRGDANWERFLSLLIDFNQSWAKDASVLV
;
A
#
# COMPACT_ATOMS: atom_id res chain seq x y z
N MET A 1 -18.26 6.40 13.10
CA MET A 1 -16.96 7.03 13.44
C MET A 1 -16.62 6.55 14.84
N THR A 2 -15.90 5.44 14.94
CA THR A 2 -15.49 4.84 16.23
C THR A 2 -14.45 5.74 16.88
N GLU A 3 -14.61 6.04 18.17
CA GLU A 3 -13.63 6.78 18.96
C GLU A 3 -12.25 6.11 18.81
N ARG A 4 -11.29 6.83 18.24
CA ARG A 4 -9.92 6.34 18.06
C ARG A 4 -9.18 6.42 19.39
N SER A 5 -8.33 5.42 19.65
CA SER A 5 -7.66 5.21 20.94
C SER A 5 -6.90 6.44 21.44
N GLU A 6 -6.81 6.62 22.75
CA GLU A 6 -5.98 7.63 23.42
C GLU A 6 -4.48 7.36 23.24
N ALA A 7 -3.97 7.44 22.01
CA ALA A 7 -2.54 7.35 21.76
C ALA A 7 -1.84 8.59 22.34
N SER A 8 -0.63 8.40 22.88
CA SER A 8 0.19 9.50 23.38
C SER A 8 0.41 10.57 22.31
N PRO A 9 0.35 11.88 22.64
CA PRO A 9 0.58 12.97 21.68
C PRO A 9 2.02 12.99 21.14
N ARG A 10 2.91 12.15 21.68
CA ARG A 10 4.29 11.98 21.19
C ARG A 10 4.40 10.96 20.05
N VAL A 11 3.35 10.20 19.78
CA VAL A 11 3.29 9.29 18.62
C VAL A 11 2.86 10.10 17.41
N LEU A 12 3.50 9.85 16.26
CA LEU A 12 3.10 10.49 15.00
C LEU A 12 1.64 10.14 14.68
N GLU A 13 0.84 11.16 14.39
CA GLU A 13 -0.58 11.02 14.06
C GLU A 13 -0.81 10.03 12.90
N ALA A 14 0.02 10.09 11.86
CA ALA A 14 -0.03 9.16 10.74
C ALA A 14 0.07 7.68 11.14
N ILE A 15 0.76 7.35 12.24
CA ILE A 15 0.84 5.97 12.75
C ILE A 15 -0.47 5.57 13.44
N VAL A 16 -1.07 6.49 14.19
CA VAL A 16 -2.33 6.28 14.92
C VAL A 16 -3.51 6.18 13.97
N ASP A 17 -3.52 7.02 12.94
CA ASP A 17 -4.62 7.12 11.98
C ASP A 17 -4.58 6.07 10.88
N ARG A 18 -3.40 5.49 10.62
CA ARG A 18 -3.23 4.43 9.64
C ARG A 18 -3.99 3.18 10.09
N TRP A 19 -4.77 2.64 9.16
CA TRP A 19 -5.45 1.37 9.27
C TRP A 19 -5.44 0.66 7.91
N SER A 20 -5.96 -0.56 7.83
CA SER A 20 -5.98 -1.36 6.60
C SER A 20 -7.41 -1.49 6.07
N PRO A 21 -7.94 -0.47 5.36
CA PRO A 21 -9.24 -0.57 4.71
C PRO A 21 -9.24 -1.65 3.63
N ARG A 22 -10.44 -2.14 3.30
CA ARG A 22 -10.69 -3.11 2.20
C ARG A 22 -11.77 -2.62 1.24
N SER A 23 -12.07 -1.32 1.26
CA SER A 23 -13.03 -0.68 0.37
C SER A 23 -12.31 0.49 -0.28
N PHE A 24 -12.07 0.38 -1.58
CA PHE A 24 -11.40 1.39 -2.40
C PHE A 24 -12.37 1.90 -3.44
N ASP A 25 -12.15 3.12 -3.92
CA ASP A 25 -12.89 3.68 -5.03
C ASP A 25 -12.21 3.39 -6.38
N GLU A 26 -12.84 3.84 -7.47
CA GLU A 26 -12.29 3.70 -8.82
C GLU A 26 -11.19 4.73 -9.15
N GLY A 27 -10.70 5.48 -8.16
CA GLY A 27 -9.63 6.46 -8.33
C GLY A 27 -8.30 5.82 -8.73
N ALA A 28 -7.60 6.44 -9.68
CA ALA A 28 -6.22 6.10 -9.99
C ALA A 28 -5.27 6.84 -9.03
N VAL A 29 -4.16 6.19 -8.66
CA VAL A 29 -3.06 6.85 -7.96
C VAL A 29 -2.10 7.43 -9.01
N PRO A 30 -1.80 8.74 -8.98
CA PRO A 30 -0.79 9.33 -9.86
C PRO A 30 0.56 8.63 -9.71
N GLN A 31 1.31 8.47 -10.80
CA GLN A 31 2.60 7.80 -10.74
C GLN A 31 3.59 8.55 -9.84
N GLU A 32 3.55 9.89 -9.83
CA GLU A 32 4.40 10.69 -8.95
C GLU A 32 4.15 10.42 -7.46
N ASP A 33 2.91 10.16 -7.04
CA ASP A 33 2.57 9.85 -5.66
C ASP A 33 3.08 8.45 -5.27
N LEU A 34 2.96 7.49 -6.20
CA LEU A 34 3.46 6.14 -5.99
C LEU A 34 5.00 6.10 -5.90
N ASP A 35 5.69 6.91 -6.70
CA ASP A 35 7.15 7.06 -6.64
C ASP A 35 7.61 7.59 -5.28
N VAL A 36 6.89 8.58 -4.72
CA VAL A 36 7.16 9.10 -3.36
C VAL A 36 6.94 8.02 -2.30
N ILE A 37 5.91 7.19 -2.43
CA ILE A 37 5.65 6.07 -1.50
C ILE A 37 6.82 5.07 -1.54
N PHE A 38 7.31 4.71 -2.73
CA PHE A 38 8.44 3.80 -2.86
C PHE A 38 9.75 4.38 -2.38
N GLU A 39 10.01 5.67 -2.62
CA GLU A 39 11.15 6.37 -2.06
C GLU A 39 11.12 6.32 -0.52
N ALA A 40 9.97 6.65 0.08
CA ALA A 40 9.78 6.59 1.53
C ALA A 40 10.00 5.18 2.09
N ALA A 41 9.51 4.14 1.40
CA ALA A 41 9.75 2.75 1.77
C ALA A 41 11.25 2.38 1.70
N GLY A 42 11.98 2.94 0.72
CA GLY A 42 13.41 2.75 0.53
C GLY A 42 14.29 3.36 1.62
N TRP A 43 13.77 4.30 2.42
CA TRP A 43 14.50 4.88 3.56
C TRP A 43 14.48 4.01 4.81
N ALA A 44 13.78 2.87 4.81
CA ALA A 44 13.82 1.93 5.92
C ALA A 44 15.26 1.43 6.18
N PRO A 45 15.68 1.19 7.43
CA PRO A 45 16.98 0.58 7.69
C PRO A 45 17.01 -0.87 7.20
N SER A 46 18.18 -1.34 6.75
CA SER A 46 18.43 -2.73 6.40
C SER A 46 19.77 -3.22 6.94
N ALA A 47 19.89 -4.55 7.11
CA ALA A 47 21.15 -5.18 7.51
C ALA A 47 22.28 -4.77 6.55
N PHE A 48 23.38 -4.27 7.11
CA PHE A 48 24.53 -3.74 6.36
C PHE A 48 24.19 -2.64 5.33
N ASN A 49 23.02 -1.99 5.47
CA ASN A 49 22.51 -1.02 4.51
C ASN A 49 22.42 -1.56 3.06
N LEU A 50 22.19 -2.87 2.90
CA LEU A 50 22.14 -3.52 1.57
C LEU A 50 20.94 -3.10 0.72
N GLN A 51 19.89 -2.58 1.35
CA GLN A 51 18.66 -2.13 0.69
C GLN A 51 18.11 -3.19 -0.29
N PRO A 52 17.83 -4.41 0.21
CA PRO A 52 17.54 -5.56 -0.66
C PRO A 52 16.13 -5.53 -1.27
N TRP A 53 15.25 -4.64 -0.81
CA TRP A 53 13.87 -4.56 -1.28
C TRP A 53 13.80 -4.31 -2.79
N ARG A 54 12.87 -5.01 -3.41
CA ARG A 54 12.44 -4.79 -4.79
C ARG A 54 10.92 -4.75 -4.75
N PHE A 55 10.36 -3.72 -5.36
CA PHE A 55 8.91 -3.57 -5.48
C PHE A 55 8.54 -3.87 -6.92
N LEU A 56 7.70 -4.89 -7.11
CA LEU A 56 7.02 -5.13 -8.36
C LEU A 56 5.61 -4.62 -8.16
N TYR A 57 5.07 -3.86 -9.10
CA TYR A 57 3.72 -3.33 -8.96
C TYR A 57 2.98 -3.30 -10.28
N ALA A 58 1.66 -3.18 -10.20
CA ALA A 58 0.78 -2.96 -11.34
C ALA A 58 -0.32 -1.97 -10.95
N HIS A 59 -0.58 -0.98 -11.80
CA HIS A 59 -1.79 -0.17 -11.69
C HIS A 59 -2.99 -0.96 -12.17
N ARG A 60 -4.17 -0.64 -11.62
CA ARG A 60 -5.42 -1.18 -12.13
C ARG A 60 -5.60 -0.80 -13.59
N GLY A 61 -5.82 -1.81 -14.43
CA GLY A 61 -5.94 -1.65 -15.89
C GLY A 61 -4.63 -1.83 -16.66
N ASP A 62 -3.48 -1.96 -15.98
CA ASP A 62 -2.23 -2.28 -16.65
C ASP A 62 -2.24 -3.71 -17.19
N ALA A 63 -1.37 -3.97 -18.19
CA ALA A 63 -1.21 -5.28 -18.81
C ALA A 63 -0.88 -6.42 -17.83
N ASN A 64 -0.35 -6.11 -16.63
CA ASN A 64 -0.01 -7.08 -15.60
C ASN A 64 -1.05 -7.20 -14.48
N TRP A 65 -2.14 -6.43 -14.49
CA TRP A 65 -3.09 -6.38 -13.38
C TRP A 65 -3.67 -7.75 -13.02
N GLU A 66 -4.20 -8.47 -14.00
CA GLU A 66 -4.78 -9.81 -13.80
C GLU A 66 -3.72 -10.81 -13.29
N ARG A 67 -2.46 -10.65 -13.73
CA ARG A 67 -1.36 -11.47 -13.23
C ARG A 67 -1.10 -11.20 -11.74
N PHE A 68 -1.08 -9.95 -11.31
CA PHE A 68 -0.92 -9.61 -9.89
C PHE A 68 -2.10 -10.08 -9.05
N LEU A 69 -3.33 -9.81 -9.51
CA LEU A 69 -4.53 -10.17 -8.78
C LEU A 69 -4.66 -11.70 -8.60
N SER A 70 -4.33 -12.47 -9.63
CA SER A 70 -4.37 -13.95 -9.58
C SER A 70 -3.31 -14.59 -8.67
N LEU A 71 -2.29 -13.85 -8.22
CA LEU A 71 -1.34 -14.35 -7.22
C LEU A 71 -1.93 -14.35 -5.80
N LEU A 72 -3.03 -13.62 -5.59
CA LEU A 72 -3.70 -13.53 -4.29
C LEU A 72 -4.67 -14.71 -4.12
N ILE A 73 -4.94 -15.10 -2.87
CA ILE A 73 -6.04 -16.03 -2.57
C ILE A 73 -7.40 -15.36 -2.85
N ASP A 74 -8.44 -16.16 -3.13
CA ASP A 74 -9.79 -15.69 -3.47
C ASP A 74 -10.36 -14.67 -2.47
N PHE A 75 -10.12 -14.89 -1.17
CA PHE A 75 -10.55 -13.96 -0.13
C PHE A 75 -9.93 -12.57 -0.30
N ASN A 76 -8.64 -12.48 -0.66
CA ASN A 76 -7.99 -11.20 -0.89
C ASN A 76 -8.38 -10.58 -2.23
N GLN A 77 -8.57 -11.40 -3.27
CA GLN A 77 -9.07 -10.94 -4.56
C GLN A 77 -10.44 -10.25 -4.43
N SER A 78 -11.30 -10.74 -3.52
CA SER A 78 -12.67 -10.24 -3.35
C SER A 78 -12.78 -8.73 -3.11
N TRP A 79 -11.74 -8.11 -2.54
CA TRP A 79 -11.67 -6.67 -2.28
C TRP A 79 -10.46 -5.99 -2.94
N ALA A 80 -9.33 -6.68 -3.10
CA ALA A 80 -8.11 -6.08 -3.66
C ALA A 80 -8.24 -5.78 -5.16
N LYS A 81 -9.16 -6.44 -5.86
CA LYS A 81 -9.51 -6.14 -7.26
C LYS A 81 -9.97 -4.69 -7.48
N ASP A 82 -10.46 -4.04 -6.42
CA ASP A 82 -10.97 -2.68 -6.46
C ASP A 82 -9.89 -1.65 -6.06
N ALA A 83 -8.69 -2.08 -5.65
CA ALA A 83 -7.59 -1.19 -5.33
C ALA A 83 -7.03 -0.50 -6.59
N SER A 84 -6.37 0.65 -6.41
CA SER A 84 -5.74 1.40 -7.51
C SER A 84 -4.42 0.76 -7.97
N VAL A 85 -3.66 0.17 -7.05
CA VAL A 85 -2.33 -0.42 -7.29
C VAL A 85 -2.17 -1.68 -6.44
N LEU A 86 -1.55 -2.71 -7.01
CA LEU A 86 -1.03 -3.88 -6.28
C LEU A 86 0.49 -3.84 -6.30
N VAL A 87 1.11 -4.05 -5.14
CA VAL A 87 2.57 -4.10 -4.92
C VAL A 87 2.93 -5.39 -4.19
#